data_AF-A0A3N5YFU4-F1
#
_entry.id   AF-A0A3N5YFU4-F1
#
_cell.length_a   1.000
_cell.length_b   1.000
_cell.length_c   1.000
_cell.angle_alpha   90.00
_cell.angle_beta   90.00
_cell.angle_gamma   90.00
#
_symmetry.space_group_name_H-M   'P 1'
#
loop_
_entity.id
_entity.type
_entity.pdbx_description
1 polymer ?
#
loop_
_entity_poly.entity_id
_entity_poly.type
_entity_poly.pdbx_seq_one_letter_code
_entity_poly.pdbx_strand_id
1 'polypeptide(L)'
;MRKRFLAAVLCSGLALAVPAFAQQSATLLTKSGERISGELVDMGGSDFTMRVNGQERRVAIGDVAVIDFGGTAQNLPAEEVNRVTAGQNVVVLKNGQTFEGKLYDIGGTTPLRITLTTAGQQRDFTSAEIGRIYLDRPATAAAGTTGQPGTGVSGSSRTVQVSAQRQWTPTGIVVRHGDVVQFSSSGEVRLSQDAADTSGVAGREDRRGVKFTLASTLGGALIGRIGSGKPFGIGDQASVAMPGNGELFLGVNDDVFTDNGGEFTVTLSAPARAAVPRR
;
A
#
# COMPACT_ATOMS: atom_id res chain seq x y z
N MET A 1 -25.57 38.36 65.23
CA MET A 1 -25.42 38.76 63.81
C MET A 1 -24.10 38.21 63.27
N ARG A 2 -24.14 37.46 62.15
CA ARG A 2 -23.14 37.45 61.04
C ARG A 2 -21.64 37.33 61.44
N LYS A 3 -20.89 36.27 61.15
CA LYS A 3 -20.61 35.65 59.84
C LYS A 3 -19.93 34.28 60.00
N ARG A 4 -20.35 33.32 59.17
CA ARG A 4 -19.72 32.02 58.93
C ARG A 4 -18.48 32.23 58.05
N PHE A 5 -17.34 31.65 58.39
CA PHE A 5 -16.20 31.49 57.47
C PHE A 5 -16.15 30.03 57.02
N LEU A 6 -16.60 29.77 55.80
CA LEU A 6 -16.27 28.55 55.06
C LEU A 6 -14.84 28.70 54.54
N ALA A 7 -13.93 27.82 54.95
CA ALA A 7 -12.67 27.62 54.24
C ALA A 7 -12.93 26.68 53.07
N ALA A 8 -12.95 27.23 51.85
CA ALA A 8 -12.95 26.44 50.63
C ALA A 8 -11.52 25.95 50.37
N VAL A 9 -11.28 24.65 50.61
CA VAL A 9 -10.06 23.98 50.12
C VAL A 9 -10.27 23.74 48.63
N LEU A 10 -9.65 24.58 47.81
CA LEU A 10 -9.55 24.36 46.38
C LEU A 10 -8.48 23.28 46.15
N CYS A 11 -8.90 22.02 46.07
CA CYS A 11 -8.06 20.95 45.54
C CYS A 11 -7.89 21.20 44.03
N SER A 12 -6.90 21.99 43.66
CA SER A 12 -6.41 22.04 42.28
C SER A 12 -5.87 20.66 41.94
N GLY A 13 -6.70 19.83 41.32
CA GLY A 13 -6.26 18.59 40.70
C GLY A 13 -5.27 18.94 39.61
N LEU A 14 -3.97 18.85 39.94
CA LEU A 14 -2.92 18.87 38.96
C LEU A 14 -3.11 17.59 38.14
N ALA A 15 -3.81 17.68 37.01
CA ALA A 15 -3.82 16.64 36.01
C ALA A 15 -2.38 16.56 35.48
N LEU A 16 -1.58 15.68 36.11
CA LEU A 16 -0.33 15.23 35.52
C LEU A 16 -0.72 14.59 34.20
N ALA A 17 -0.54 15.34 33.11
CA ALA A 17 -0.52 14.78 31.78
C ALA A 17 0.66 13.81 31.76
N VAL A 18 0.38 12.55 32.09
CA VAL A 18 1.32 11.46 31.85
C VAL A 18 1.57 11.50 30.34
N PRO A 19 2.80 11.74 29.88
CA PRO A 19 3.07 11.66 28.45
C PRO A 19 2.64 10.28 28.01
N ALA A 20 1.67 10.21 27.10
CA ALA A 20 1.34 8.98 26.42
C ALA A 20 2.59 8.57 25.66
N PHE A 21 3.38 7.66 26.23
CA PHE A 21 4.44 7.00 25.48
C PHE A 21 3.76 6.37 24.26
N ALA A 22 4.24 6.70 23.07
CA ALA A 22 3.76 6.08 21.84
C ALA A 22 4.17 4.61 21.86
N GLN A 23 3.33 3.77 22.48
CA GLN A 23 3.47 2.33 22.47
C GLN A 23 3.39 1.86 21.01
N GLN A 24 4.37 1.05 20.59
CA GLN A 24 4.57 0.71 19.17
C GLN A 24 3.35 -0.04 18.63
N SER A 25 2.62 0.59 17.70
CA SER A 25 1.46 -0.02 17.06
C SER A 25 1.86 -1.02 15.98
N ALA A 26 1.14 -2.14 15.91
CA ALA A 26 1.23 -3.11 14.82
C ALA A 26 -0.16 -3.57 14.38
N THR A 27 -0.24 -4.10 13.16
CA THR A 27 -1.43 -4.79 12.66
C THR A 27 -1.11 -6.24 12.37
N LEU A 28 -1.86 -7.17 12.99
CA LEU A 28 -1.84 -8.57 12.62
C LEU A 28 -2.88 -8.82 11.52
N LEU A 29 -2.48 -9.44 10.42
CA LEU A 29 -3.39 -10.01 9.42
C LEU A 29 -3.43 -11.53 9.64
N THR A 30 -4.61 -12.05 9.95
CA THR A 30 -4.82 -13.48 10.09
C THR A 30 -4.97 -14.16 8.72
N LYS A 31 -4.78 -15.48 8.67
CA LYS A 31 -5.01 -16.31 7.48
C LYS A 31 -6.47 -16.27 7.02
N SER A 32 -7.40 -15.95 7.92
CA SER A 32 -8.82 -15.74 7.60
C SER A 32 -9.11 -14.40 6.93
N GLY A 33 -8.14 -13.46 6.92
CA GLY A 33 -8.29 -12.10 6.42
C GLY A 33 -8.71 -11.08 7.48
N GLU A 34 -8.97 -11.50 8.72
CA GLU A 34 -9.19 -10.57 9.85
C GLU A 34 -7.94 -9.74 10.12
N ARG A 35 -8.13 -8.44 10.38
CA ARG A 35 -7.07 -7.51 10.78
C ARG A 35 -7.27 -7.07 12.22
N ILE A 36 -6.19 -7.10 12.99
CA ILE A 36 -6.19 -6.77 14.41
C ILE A 36 -5.11 -5.71 14.62
N SER A 37 -5.53 -4.45 14.70
CA SER A 37 -4.64 -3.32 14.93
C SER A 37 -4.66 -2.91 16.39
N GLY A 38 -3.48 -2.68 16.94
CA GLY A 38 -3.30 -2.30 18.34
C GLY A 38 -1.82 -2.27 18.69
N GLU A 39 -1.54 -2.32 19.98
CA GLU A 39 -0.17 -2.47 20.46
C GLU A 39 0.18 -3.97 20.50
N LEU A 40 1.30 -4.36 19.89
CA LEU A 40 1.84 -5.70 20.08
C LEU A 40 2.65 -5.73 21.36
N VAL A 41 2.26 -6.55 22.33
CA VAL A 41 2.84 -6.55 23.68
C VAL A 41 3.94 -7.59 23.80
N ASP A 42 3.68 -8.81 23.35
CA ASP A 42 4.57 -9.96 23.55
C ASP A 42 4.23 -11.08 22.56
N MET A 43 5.20 -11.98 22.33
CA MET A 43 4.97 -13.28 21.69
C MET A 43 5.18 -14.39 22.72
N GLY A 44 4.08 -14.99 23.17
CA GLY A 44 4.12 -16.20 23.97
C GLY A 44 4.54 -17.42 23.13
N GLY A 45 4.69 -18.57 23.78
CA GLY A 45 5.09 -19.82 23.09
C GLY A 45 4.11 -20.30 22.00
N SER A 46 2.87 -19.81 21.99
CA SER A 46 1.81 -20.22 21.05
C SER A 46 0.97 -19.07 20.49
N ASP A 47 1.06 -17.87 21.05
CA ASP A 47 0.19 -16.74 20.70
C ASP A 47 0.95 -15.40 20.69
N PHE A 48 0.39 -14.44 19.97
CA PHE A 48 0.71 -13.02 20.09
C PHE A 48 -0.27 -12.38 21.07
N THR A 49 0.24 -11.57 21.99
CA THR A 49 -0.60 -10.72 22.86
C THR A 49 -0.68 -9.33 22.24
N MET A 50 -1.88 -8.96 21.79
CA MET A 50 -2.21 -7.62 21.30
C MET A 50 -2.99 -6.86 22.37
N ARG A 51 -2.71 -5.58 22.59
CA ARG A 51 -3.59 -4.69 23.34
C ARG A 51 -4.39 -3.82 22.36
N VAL A 52 -5.71 -4.04 22.32
CA VAL A 52 -6.64 -3.35 21.41
C VAL A 52 -7.64 -2.58 22.27
N ASN A 53 -7.72 -1.26 22.10
CA ASN A 53 -8.58 -0.39 22.91
C ASN A 53 -8.39 -0.59 24.43
N GLY A 54 -7.15 -0.83 24.87
CA GLY A 54 -6.81 -1.06 26.28
C GLY A 54 -7.12 -2.47 26.81
N GLN A 55 -7.65 -3.37 25.98
CA GLN A 55 -7.94 -4.77 26.35
C GLN A 55 -6.93 -5.70 25.69
N GLU A 56 -6.47 -6.71 26.43
CA GLU A 56 -5.61 -7.76 25.86
C GLU A 56 -6.42 -8.76 25.02
N ARG A 57 -5.88 -9.07 23.85
CA ARG A 57 -6.40 -10.02 22.89
C ARG A 57 -5.26 -10.94 22.47
N ARG A 58 -5.42 -12.23 22.69
CA ARG A 58 -4.47 -13.26 22.23
C ARG A 58 -4.86 -13.76 20.85
N VAL A 59 -3.85 -13.97 20.01
CA VAL A 59 -4.02 -14.47 18.63
C VAL A 59 -3.03 -15.59 18.41
N ALA A 60 -3.50 -16.80 18.08
CA ALA A 60 -2.61 -17.94 17.88
C ALA A 60 -1.59 -17.65 16.76
N ILE A 61 -0.32 -17.99 16.97
CA ILE A 61 0.74 -17.76 15.98
C ILE A 61 0.40 -18.45 14.65
N GLY A 62 -0.16 -19.65 14.72
CA GLY A 62 -0.56 -20.43 13.55
C GLY A 62 -1.67 -19.81 12.70
N ASP A 63 -2.42 -18.86 13.25
CA ASP A 63 -3.52 -18.15 12.57
C ASP A 63 -3.05 -16.83 11.94
N VAL A 64 -1.84 -16.36 12.26
CA VAL A 64 -1.31 -15.09 11.73
C VAL A 64 -0.56 -15.34 10.43
N ALA A 65 -0.90 -14.58 9.40
CA ALA A 65 -0.18 -14.56 8.13
C ALA A 65 0.87 -13.44 8.10
N VAL A 66 0.54 -12.25 8.59
CA VAL A 66 1.43 -11.07 8.53
C VAL A 66 1.37 -10.26 9.82
N ILE A 67 2.55 -9.76 10.24
CA ILE A 67 2.70 -8.69 11.24
C ILE A 67 3.18 -7.45 10.49
N ASP A 68 2.43 -6.35 10.56
CA ASP A 68 2.75 -5.07 9.93
C ASP A 68 3.02 -4.00 10.99
N PHE A 69 4.28 -3.57 11.10
CA PHE A 69 4.74 -2.52 12.03
C PHE A 69 4.76 -1.13 11.37
N GLY A 70 4.46 -1.05 10.07
CA GLY A 70 4.48 0.19 9.29
C GLY A 70 3.09 0.65 8.81
N GLY A 71 2.06 -0.18 8.94
CA GLY A 71 0.75 0.12 8.37
C GLY A 71 -0.39 -0.77 8.87
N THR A 72 -1.42 -0.90 8.02
CA THR A 72 -2.69 -1.55 8.32
C THR A 72 -2.78 -2.99 7.81
N ALA A 73 -1.70 -3.56 7.25
CA ALA A 73 -1.73 -4.81 6.50
C ALA A 73 -2.82 -4.86 5.40
N GLN A 74 -3.18 -3.68 4.88
CA GLN A 74 -4.07 -3.53 3.73
C GLN A 74 -3.23 -3.29 2.49
N ASN A 75 -3.61 -3.93 1.38
CA ASN A 75 -2.89 -3.82 0.10
C ASN A 75 -1.40 -4.18 0.21
N LEU A 76 -1.09 -5.31 0.86
CA LEU A 76 0.27 -5.82 1.00
C LEU A 76 0.96 -5.89 -0.37
N PRO A 77 2.21 -5.40 -0.52
CA PRO A 77 2.88 -5.37 -1.81
C PRO A 77 2.97 -6.78 -2.40
N ALA A 78 2.47 -6.93 -3.63
CA ALA A 78 2.44 -8.23 -4.30
C ALA A 78 3.85 -8.83 -4.43
N GLU A 79 4.89 -8.00 -4.59
CA GLU A 79 6.28 -8.45 -4.62
C GLU A 79 6.71 -9.12 -3.32
N GLU A 80 6.30 -8.58 -2.18
CA GLU A 80 6.60 -9.15 -0.87
C GLU A 80 5.80 -10.43 -0.65
N VAL A 81 4.49 -10.40 -0.94
CA VAL A 81 3.61 -11.58 -0.85
C VAL A 81 4.11 -12.71 -1.77
N ASN A 82 4.60 -12.38 -2.96
CA ASN A 82 5.12 -13.34 -3.93
C ASN A 82 6.44 -13.99 -3.49
N ARG A 83 7.24 -13.32 -2.66
CA ARG A 83 8.44 -13.91 -2.05
C ARG A 83 8.10 -14.93 -0.98
N VAL A 84 6.89 -14.90 -0.42
CA VAL A 84 6.43 -15.89 0.56
C VAL A 84 6.05 -17.18 -0.16
N THR A 85 6.93 -18.17 -0.07
CA THR A 85 6.65 -19.54 -0.50
C THR A 85 6.20 -20.40 0.69
N ALA A 86 5.56 -21.54 0.42
CA ALA A 86 5.02 -22.39 1.48
C ALA A 86 6.13 -22.84 2.45
N GLY A 87 5.98 -22.50 3.73
CA GLY A 87 6.94 -22.84 4.78
C GLY A 87 8.12 -21.87 4.93
N GLN A 88 8.17 -20.78 4.17
CA GLN A 88 9.19 -19.74 4.30
C GLN A 88 8.61 -18.47 4.93
N ASN A 89 9.28 -17.98 5.96
CA ASN A 89 8.98 -16.68 6.56
C ASN A 89 9.84 -15.60 5.88
N VAL A 90 9.22 -14.49 5.50
CA VAL A 90 9.91 -13.36 4.86
C VAL A 90 9.82 -12.14 5.76
N VAL A 91 10.95 -11.48 5.95
CA VAL A 91 11.04 -10.24 6.72
C VAL A 91 11.37 -9.09 5.78
N VAL A 92 10.68 -7.98 5.97
CA VAL A 92 10.83 -6.73 5.22
C VAL A 92 11.22 -5.64 6.20
N LEU A 93 12.40 -5.06 5.99
CA LEU A 93 12.88 -3.90 6.73
C LEU A 93 12.27 -2.61 6.17
N LYS A 94 12.18 -1.55 6.99
CA LYS A 94 11.65 -0.25 6.56
C LYS A 94 12.51 0.42 5.49
N ASN A 95 13.78 0.04 5.36
CA ASN A 95 14.66 0.49 4.27
C ASN A 95 14.42 -0.28 2.95
N GLY A 96 13.44 -1.19 2.91
CA GLY A 96 13.08 -1.99 1.74
C GLY A 96 13.89 -3.29 1.56
N GLN A 97 14.91 -3.53 2.39
CA GLN A 97 15.66 -4.78 2.36
C GLN A 97 14.78 -5.95 2.84
N THR A 98 14.86 -7.08 2.14
CA THR A 98 14.13 -8.30 2.51
C THR A 98 15.06 -9.48 2.69
N PHE A 99 14.72 -10.36 3.62
CA PHE A 99 15.46 -11.61 3.85
C PHE A 99 14.55 -12.69 4.43
N GLU A 100 14.99 -13.95 4.32
CA GLU A 100 14.32 -15.08 4.95
C GLU A 100 14.70 -15.17 6.43
N GLY A 101 13.71 -15.31 7.30
CA GLY A 101 13.94 -15.38 8.74
C GLY A 101 12.72 -15.86 9.51
N LYS A 102 12.91 -16.88 10.35
CA LYS A 102 11.85 -17.39 11.23
C LYS A 102 11.76 -16.54 12.49
N LEU A 103 10.55 -16.12 12.85
CA LEU A 103 10.32 -15.43 14.11
C LEU A 103 10.54 -16.37 15.30
N TYR A 104 11.37 -15.93 16.26
CA TYR A 104 11.73 -16.69 17.46
C TYR A 104 11.13 -16.09 18.73
N ASP A 105 11.24 -14.78 18.92
CA ASP A 105 10.78 -14.06 20.12
C ASP A 105 10.38 -12.63 19.76
N ILE A 106 9.41 -12.07 20.49
CA ILE A 106 9.08 -10.64 20.48
C ILE A 106 8.94 -10.22 21.93
N GLY A 107 9.72 -9.23 22.36
CA GLY A 107 9.64 -8.73 23.73
C GLY A 107 10.18 -7.31 23.87
N GLY A 108 10.40 -6.87 25.10
CA GLY A 108 10.76 -5.48 25.38
C GLY A 108 9.55 -4.55 25.34
N THR A 109 9.78 -3.23 25.41
CA THR A 109 8.69 -2.27 25.63
C THR A 109 8.58 -1.22 24.52
N THR A 110 9.64 -0.47 24.21
CA THR A 110 9.65 0.45 23.05
C THR A 110 11.09 0.85 22.68
N PRO A 111 11.54 0.61 21.42
CA PRO A 111 10.89 -0.28 20.44
C PRO A 111 10.92 -1.73 20.94
N LEU A 112 9.95 -2.55 20.52
CA LEU A 112 10.00 -3.99 20.75
C LEU A 112 11.28 -4.58 20.13
N ARG A 113 11.90 -5.53 20.83
CA ARG A 113 12.93 -6.43 20.32
C ARG A 113 12.27 -7.58 19.57
N ILE A 114 12.71 -7.83 18.35
CA ILE A 114 12.26 -8.90 17.46
C ILE A 114 13.45 -9.82 17.21
N THR A 115 13.41 -11.03 17.75
CA THR A 115 14.46 -12.03 17.53
C THR A 115 14.06 -12.93 16.36
N LEU A 116 14.91 -12.97 15.34
CA LEU A 116 14.72 -13.74 14.11
C LEU A 116 15.83 -14.78 13.96
N THR A 117 15.49 -16.01 13.61
CA THR A 117 16.46 -17.02 13.18
C THR A 117 16.66 -16.90 11.67
N THR A 118 17.86 -16.52 11.23
CA THR A 118 18.26 -16.42 9.82
C THR A 118 19.60 -17.14 9.60
N ALA A 119 19.71 -17.93 8.54
CA ALA A 119 20.87 -18.79 8.27
C ALA A 119 21.33 -19.64 9.49
N GLY A 120 20.36 -20.10 10.31
CA GLY A 120 20.62 -20.91 11.50
C GLY A 120 21.12 -20.13 12.73
N GLN A 121 21.19 -18.80 12.68
CA GLN A 121 21.60 -17.94 13.79
C GLN A 121 20.47 -17.00 14.20
N GLN A 122 20.34 -16.75 15.51
CA GLN A 122 19.44 -15.73 16.02
C GLN A 122 20.06 -14.35 15.86
N ARG A 123 19.23 -13.38 15.46
CA ARG A 123 19.59 -11.97 15.36
C ARG A 123 18.44 -11.13 15.90
N ASP A 124 18.80 -10.09 16.64
CA ASP A 124 17.83 -9.14 17.17
C ASP A 124 17.70 -7.94 16.23
N PHE A 125 16.46 -7.54 16.04
CA PHE A 125 16.06 -6.31 15.37
C PHE A 125 15.12 -5.55 16.29
N THR A 126 14.89 -4.28 16.01
CA THR A 126 13.85 -3.49 16.67
C THR A 126 12.62 -3.38 15.77
N SER A 127 11.44 -3.25 16.37
CA SER A 127 10.21 -2.89 15.66
C SER A 127 10.28 -1.53 14.94
N ALA A 128 11.29 -0.70 15.23
CA ALA A 128 11.56 0.52 14.47
C ALA A 128 12.20 0.22 13.11
N GLU A 129 12.96 -0.87 12.99
CA GLU A 129 13.66 -1.30 11.77
C GLU A 129 12.81 -2.20 10.88
N ILE A 130 11.93 -3.00 11.49
CA ILE A 130 11.05 -3.94 10.79
C ILE A 130 9.84 -3.19 10.23
N GLY A 131 9.58 -3.39 8.94
CA GLY A 131 8.32 -2.96 8.30
C GLY A 131 7.27 -4.04 8.43
N ARG A 132 7.57 -5.25 7.94
CA ARG A 132 6.64 -6.39 7.92
C ARG A 132 7.33 -7.72 8.17
N ILE A 133 6.59 -8.65 8.74
CA ILE A 133 6.98 -10.06 8.87
C ILE A 133 5.85 -10.90 8.28
N TYR A 134 6.15 -11.66 7.24
CA TYR A 134 5.26 -12.66 6.66
C TYR A 134 5.56 -14.01 7.30
N LEU A 135 4.60 -14.53 8.06
CA LEU A 135 4.64 -15.84 8.70
C LEU A 135 4.01 -16.93 7.82
N ASP A 136 3.09 -16.52 6.96
CA ASP A 136 2.49 -17.34 5.92
C ASP A 136 2.08 -16.43 4.76
N ARG A 137 1.75 -17.03 3.61
CA ARG A 137 1.24 -16.28 2.47
C ARG A 137 -0.19 -15.81 2.81
N PRO A 138 -0.43 -14.51 2.99
CA PRO A 138 -1.78 -14.03 3.27
C PRO A 138 -2.69 -14.34 2.09
N ALA A 139 -3.91 -14.78 2.38
CA ALA A 139 -4.96 -14.78 1.38
C ALA A 139 -5.18 -13.31 0.99
N THR A 140 -4.71 -12.92 -0.19
CA THR A 140 -5.13 -11.66 -0.81
C THR A 140 -6.64 -11.75 -0.87
N ALA A 141 -7.36 -10.87 -0.16
CA ALA A 141 -8.81 -10.94 -0.04
C ALA A 141 -9.41 -11.08 -1.44
N ALA A 142 -9.75 -12.32 -1.80
CA ALA A 142 -10.54 -12.61 -2.97
C ALA A 142 -11.92 -12.05 -2.63
N ALA A 143 -12.27 -10.93 -3.26
CA ALA A 143 -13.66 -10.55 -3.39
C ALA A 143 -14.43 -11.80 -3.84
N GLY A 144 -15.46 -12.15 -3.09
CA GLY A 144 -16.11 -13.44 -3.20
C GLY A 144 -16.52 -13.79 -4.63
N THR A 145 -16.36 -15.05 -4.98
CA THR A 145 -17.40 -15.85 -5.65
C THR A 145 -16.96 -17.30 -5.60
N THR A 146 -17.87 -18.13 -5.10
CA THR A 146 -17.82 -19.59 -5.17
C THR A 146 -17.55 -20.05 -6.60
N GLY A 147 -16.45 -20.74 -6.84
CA GLY A 147 -16.12 -21.35 -8.12
C GLY A 147 -14.83 -22.17 -8.04
N GLN A 148 -14.97 -23.47 -8.27
CA GLN A 148 -13.96 -24.55 -8.25
C GLN A 148 -12.64 -24.21 -9.00
N PRO A 149 -11.50 -24.87 -8.67
CA PRO A 149 -10.17 -24.46 -9.09
C PRO A 149 -9.96 -24.66 -10.60
N GLY A 150 -9.86 -23.54 -11.31
CA GLY A 150 -9.36 -23.48 -12.68
C GLY A 150 -7.92 -22.95 -12.67
N THR A 151 -7.02 -23.72 -13.29
CA THR A 151 -5.64 -23.37 -13.66
C THR A 151 -5.46 -21.87 -13.97
N GLY A 152 -4.89 -21.13 -13.02
CA GLY A 152 -4.60 -19.71 -13.15
C GLY A 152 -3.44 -19.47 -14.11
N VAL A 153 -3.76 -18.99 -15.31
CA VAL A 153 -2.77 -18.31 -16.17
C VAL A 153 -2.48 -16.97 -15.49
N SER A 154 -1.21 -16.65 -15.26
CA SER A 154 -0.79 -15.41 -14.58
C SER A 154 -1.03 -14.17 -15.44
N GLY A 155 -1.63 -13.14 -14.86
CA GLY A 155 -1.81 -11.81 -15.46
C GLY A 155 -0.49 -11.17 -15.85
N SER A 156 -0.47 -10.32 -16.88
CA SER A 156 0.71 -9.53 -17.23
C SER A 156 0.77 -8.30 -16.30
N SER A 157 1.79 -8.25 -15.43
CA SER A 157 2.08 -7.10 -14.58
C SER A 157 3.28 -6.32 -15.11
N ARG A 158 3.19 -4.99 -15.16
CA ARG A 158 4.24 -4.11 -15.71
C ARG A 158 4.32 -2.81 -14.93
N THR A 159 5.53 -2.39 -14.55
CA THR A 159 5.79 -1.03 -14.07
C THR A 159 6.33 -0.14 -15.19
N VAL A 160 5.81 1.08 -15.30
CA VAL A 160 6.09 2.05 -16.36
C VAL A 160 6.36 3.42 -15.72
N GLN A 161 7.44 4.09 -16.14
CA GLN A 161 7.68 5.49 -15.81
C GLN A 161 7.00 6.39 -16.85
N VAL A 162 6.07 7.23 -16.41
CA VAL A 162 5.30 8.16 -17.23
C VAL A 162 5.86 9.56 -17.03
N SER A 163 6.84 9.92 -17.86
CA SER A 163 7.43 11.26 -17.85
C SER A 163 6.42 12.31 -18.30
N ALA A 164 6.33 13.43 -17.58
CA ALA A 164 5.46 14.56 -17.94
C ALA A 164 5.91 15.28 -19.22
N GLN A 165 7.12 15.00 -19.72
CA GLN A 165 7.68 15.62 -20.92
C GLN A 165 7.29 14.93 -22.23
N ARG A 166 6.53 13.83 -22.14
CA ARG A 166 6.05 13.10 -23.31
C ARG A 166 4.55 12.98 -23.21
N GLN A 167 3.89 13.19 -24.35
CA GLN A 167 2.44 13.06 -24.40
C GLN A 167 1.97 11.63 -24.09
N TRP A 168 2.70 10.62 -24.58
CA TRP A 168 2.33 9.21 -24.43
C TRP A 168 3.53 8.29 -24.27
N THR A 169 3.43 7.37 -23.31
CA THR A 169 4.40 6.31 -23.03
C THR A 169 3.75 4.94 -23.30
N PRO A 170 4.35 4.09 -24.15
CA PRO A 170 3.86 2.73 -24.37
C PRO A 170 4.06 1.88 -23.12
N THR A 171 3.04 1.10 -22.75
CA THR A 171 3.14 0.18 -21.60
C THR A 171 3.63 -1.21 -22.00
N GLY A 172 3.49 -1.59 -23.27
CA GLY A 172 3.66 -2.97 -23.74
C GLY A 172 2.53 -3.92 -23.34
N ILE A 173 1.48 -3.44 -22.65
CA ILE A 173 0.30 -4.23 -22.31
C ILE A 173 -0.74 -4.09 -23.43
N VAL A 174 -1.21 -5.22 -23.95
CA VAL A 174 -2.32 -5.28 -24.91
C VAL A 174 -3.60 -5.66 -24.19
N VAL A 175 -4.63 -4.81 -24.31
CA VAL A 175 -5.93 -4.95 -23.66
C VAL A 175 -7.05 -5.20 -24.67
N ARG A 176 -8.17 -5.74 -24.21
CA ARG A 176 -9.46 -5.76 -24.92
C ARG A 176 -10.49 -4.89 -24.21
N HIS A 177 -11.51 -4.50 -24.96
CA HIS A 177 -12.66 -3.79 -24.43
C HIS A 177 -13.28 -4.60 -23.28
N GLY A 178 -13.46 -3.95 -22.13
CA GLY A 178 -14.00 -4.56 -20.92
C GLY A 178 -12.96 -5.27 -20.04
N ASP A 179 -11.70 -5.42 -20.47
CA ASP A 179 -10.64 -5.88 -19.57
C ASP A 179 -10.51 -4.88 -18.42
N VAL A 180 -10.52 -5.36 -17.17
CA VAL A 180 -10.27 -4.51 -16.01
C VAL A 180 -8.79 -4.49 -15.73
N VAL A 181 -8.13 -3.35 -15.95
CA VAL A 181 -6.73 -3.14 -15.62
C VAL A 181 -6.64 -2.49 -14.25
N GLN A 182 -5.80 -3.06 -13.39
CA GLN A 182 -5.48 -2.51 -12.08
C GLN A 182 -4.31 -1.55 -12.20
N PHE A 183 -4.37 -0.43 -11.48
CA PHE A 183 -3.36 0.61 -11.46
C PHE A 183 -2.90 0.85 -10.01
N SER A 184 -1.59 1.00 -9.85
CA SER A 184 -0.96 1.55 -8.66
C SER A 184 -0.03 2.66 -9.14
N SER A 185 -0.44 3.90 -8.94
CA SER A 185 0.23 5.08 -9.49
C SER A 185 0.69 6.00 -8.36
N SER A 186 1.92 6.48 -8.45
CA SER A 186 2.49 7.47 -7.53
C SER A 186 3.41 8.43 -8.27
N GLY A 187 3.83 9.48 -7.58
CA GLY A 187 4.73 10.50 -8.12
C GLY A 187 4.07 11.86 -8.23
N GLU A 188 4.86 12.81 -8.70
CA GLU A 188 4.48 14.20 -8.85
C GLU A 188 5.06 14.71 -10.17
N VAL A 189 4.27 15.55 -10.83
CA VAL A 189 4.66 16.21 -12.07
C VAL A 189 4.51 17.71 -11.90
N ARG A 190 5.24 18.47 -12.72
CA ARG A 190 5.15 19.92 -12.83
C ARG A 190 4.71 20.28 -14.24
N LEU A 191 3.72 21.15 -14.37
CA LEU A 191 2.99 21.44 -15.62
C LEU A 191 3.39 22.75 -16.30
N SER A 192 4.43 23.40 -15.79
CA SER A 192 5.02 24.61 -16.39
C SER A 192 6.41 24.88 -15.81
N GLN A 193 7.02 26.00 -16.20
CA GLN A 193 8.28 26.46 -15.61
C GLN A 193 8.15 26.93 -14.15
N ASP A 194 6.93 27.16 -13.64
CA ASP A 194 6.72 27.50 -12.24
C ASP A 194 6.89 26.24 -11.35
N ALA A 195 7.84 26.29 -10.41
CA ALA A 195 8.11 25.19 -9.48
C ALA A 195 6.91 24.83 -8.58
N ALA A 196 5.95 25.75 -8.39
CA ALA A 196 4.74 25.52 -7.61
C ALA A 196 3.56 24.94 -8.43
N ASP A 197 3.70 24.82 -9.76
CA ASP A 197 2.67 24.23 -10.64
C ASP A 197 2.79 22.71 -10.66
N THR A 198 2.79 22.10 -9.48
CA THR A 198 2.89 20.65 -9.31
C THR A 198 1.52 19.98 -9.18
N SER A 199 1.47 18.70 -9.54
CA SER A 199 0.28 17.87 -9.47
C SER A 199 0.63 16.42 -9.15
N GLY A 200 -0.17 15.80 -8.28
CA GLY A 200 -0.19 14.35 -8.08
C GLY A 200 -1.00 13.63 -9.18
N VAL A 201 -1.06 12.30 -9.08
CA VAL A 201 -1.69 11.41 -10.08
C VAL A 201 -3.17 11.70 -10.36
N ALA A 202 -3.91 12.23 -9.39
CA ALA A 202 -5.31 12.61 -9.53
C ALA A 202 -5.53 13.91 -10.34
N GLY A 203 -4.46 14.67 -10.57
CA GLY A 203 -4.55 16.03 -11.10
C GLY A 203 -4.75 17.08 -10.00
N ARG A 204 -4.78 18.35 -10.42
CA ARG A 204 -4.96 19.49 -9.52
C ARG A 204 -6.26 20.24 -9.82
N GLU A 205 -7.05 20.56 -8.80
CA GLU A 205 -8.44 21.05 -8.98
C GLU A 205 -8.56 22.43 -9.64
N ASP A 206 -7.57 23.30 -9.41
CA ASP A 206 -7.47 24.64 -10.00
C ASP A 206 -6.85 24.64 -11.40
N ARG A 207 -6.31 23.50 -11.85
CA ARG A 207 -5.75 23.31 -13.18
C ARG A 207 -6.78 22.68 -14.10
N ARG A 208 -7.70 23.50 -14.62
CA ARG A 208 -8.73 23.09 -15.61
C ARG A 208 -8.49 23.79 -16.93
N GLY A 209 -8.52 23.05 -18.04
CA GLY A 209 -8.19 23.60 -19.35
C GLY A 209 -8.85 22.84 -20.50
N VAL A 210 -9.53 23.57 -21.39
CA VAL A 210 -10.19 23.00 -22.58
C VAL A 210 -9.20 22.51 -23.64
N LYS A 211 -7.94 22.92 -23.55
CA LYS A 211 -6.86 22.53 -24.47
C LYS A 211 -6.12 21.28 -24.05
N PHE A 212 -6.33 20.79 -22.83
CA PHE A 212 -5.68 19.58 -22.35
C PHE A 212 -6.04 18.38 -23.20
N THR A 213 -5.10 17.43 -23.26
CA THR A 213 -5.25 16.18 -24.01
C THR A 213 -6.58 15.47 -23.70
N LEU A 214 -7.08 15.59 -22.47
CA LEU A 214 -8.45 15.23 -22.07
C LEU A 214 -9.12 16.40 -21.33
N ALA A 215 -9.89 17.21 -22.06
CA ALA A 215 -10.53 18.43 -21.56
C ALA A 215 -11.48 18.25 -20.37
N SER A 216 -12.07 17.06 -20.20
CA SER A 216 -12.99 16.76 -19.09
C SER A 216 -12.28 16.35 -17.79
N THR A 217 -10.96 16.30 -17.80
CA THR A 217 -10.14 15.81 -16.69
C THR A 217 -9.20 16.92 -16.19
N LEU A 218 -8.84 16.87 -14.91
CA LEU A 218 -7.93 17.82 -14.28
C LEU A 218 -6.55 17.79 -14.96
N GLY A 219 -5.90 18.95 -15.03
CA GLY A 219 -4.53 19.09 -15.48
C GLY A 219 -3.58 18.32 -14.56
N GLY A 220 -2.59 17.67 -15.15
CA GLY A 220 -1.62 16.82 -14.45
C GLY A 220 -2.12 15.44 -14.07
N ALA A 221 -3.41 15.12 -14.25
CA ALA A 221 -3.92 13.79 -13.95
C ALA A 221 -3.32 12.72 -14.87
N LEU A 222 -3.17 11.50 -14.37
CA LEU A 222 -2.83 10.34 -15.19
C LEU A 222 -3.99 10.03 -16.15
N ILE A 223 -3.68 9.89 -17.43
CA ILE A 223 -4.64 9.52 -18.49
C ILE A 223 -4.12 8.34 -19.30
N GLY A 224 -5.04 7.64 -19.97
CA GLY A 224 -4.74 6.52 -20.85
C GLY A 224 -5.25 6.75 -22.26
N ARG A 225 -4.67 6.04 -23.23
CA ARG A 225 -5.27 5.79 -24.55
C ARG A 225 -4.96 4.38 -25.02
N ILE A 226 -5.78 3.85 -25.91
CA ILE A 226 -5.56 2.53 -26.52
C ILE A 226 -5.22 2.74 -28.01
N GLY A 227 -4.01 2.33 -28.41
CA GLY A 227 -3.48 2.64 -29.75
C GLY A 227 -3.50 4.13 -30.05
N SER A 228 -4.13 4.50 -31.18
CA SER A 228 -4.41 5.88 -31.58
C SER A 228 -5.83 6.35 -31.25
N GLY A 229 -6.54 5.62 -30.38
CA GLY A 229 -7.92 5.92 -29.98
C GLY A 229 -8.07 7.15 -29.09
N LYS A 230 -9.31 7.42 -28.67
CA LYS A 230 -9.62 8.54 -27.78
C LYS A 230 -8.99 8.35 -26.38
N PRO A 231 -8.46 9.41 -25.77
CA PRO A 231 -7.96 9.35 -24.42
C PRO A 231 -9.10 9.20 -23.39
N PHE A 232 -8.77 8.63 -22.23
CA PHE A 232 -9.68 8.42 -21.10
C PHE A 232 -8.96 8.71 -19.77
N GLY A 233 -9.74 9.07 -18.75
CA GLY A 233 -9.21 9.40 -17.42
C GLY A 233 -8.85 8.14 -16.62
N ILE A 234 -7.73 8.20 -15.89
CA ILE A 234 -7.33 7.16 -14.93
C ILE A 234 -7.19 7.80 -13.54
N GLY A 235 -6.40 8.87 -13.42
CA GLY A 235 -6.19 9.56 -12.15
C GLY A 235 -5.55 8.65 -11.10
N ASP A 236 -6.12 8.66 -9.90
CA ASP A 236 -5.80 7.81 -8.75
C ASP A 236 -6.69 6.55 -8.64
N GLN A 237 -7.47 6.25 -9.68
CA GLN A 237 -8.34 5.07 -9.68
C GLN A 237 -7.51 3.78 -9.60
N ALA A 238 -7.89 2.91 -8.67
CA ALA A 238 -7.24 1.61 -8.50
C ALA A 238 -7.49 0.65 -9.67
N SER A 239 -8.57 0.84 -10.43
CA SER A 239 -8.98 -0.05 -11.52
C SER A 239 -9.75 0.70 -12.60
N VAL A 240 -9.52 0.37 -13.87
CA VAL A 240 -10.30 0.92 -15.00
C VAL A 240 -10.69 -0.19 -15.97
N ALA A 241 -11.96 -0.22 -16.37
CA ALA A 241 -12.41 -1.06 -17.47
C ALA A 241 -11.98 -0.45 -18.81
N MET A 242 -11.25 -1.22 -19.61
CA MET A 242 -10.65 -0.71 -20.84
C MET A 242 -11.70 -0.40 -21.90
N PRO A 243 -11.73 0.81 -22.47
CA PRO A 243 -12.76 1.23 -23.41
C PRO A 243 -12.55 0.73 -24.85
N GLY A 244 -11.53 -0.11 -25.10
CA GLY A 244 -11.15 -0.51 -26.46
C GLY A 244 -10.15 -1.65 -26.51
N ASN A 245 -9.73 -2.01 -27.72
CA ASN A 245 -8.78 -3.09 -27.99
C ASN A 245 -7.44 -2.52 -28.50
N GLY A 246 -6.32 -3.05 -28.02
CA GLY A 246 -4.98 -2.69 -28.51
C GLY A 246 -3.97 -2.44 -27.39
N GLU A 247 -2.82 -1.89 -27.74
CA GLU A 247 -1.80 -1.51 -26.75
C GLU A 247 -2.25 -0.30 -25.93
N LEU A 248 -2.08 -0.39 -24.61
CA LEU A 248 -2.32 0.69 -23.66
C LEU A 248 -1.12 1.64 -23.60
N PHE A 249 -1.39 2.94 -23.70
CA PHE A 249 -0.43 4.02 -23.49
C PHE A 249 -0.87 4.88 -22.31
N LEU A 250 0.09 5.42 -21.57
CA LEU A 250 -0.14 6.33 -20.44
C LEU A 250 0.44 7.71 -20.72
N GLY A 251 -0.18 8.75 -20.17
CA GLY A 251 0.26 10.12 -20.33
C GLY A 251 -0.17 10.99 -19.16
N VAL A 252 0.40 12.19 -19.09
CA VAL A 252 -0.01 13.26 -18.16
C VAL A 252 -0.99 14.16 -18.90
N ASN A 253 -2.11 14.52 -18.26
CA ASN A 253 -3.10 15.38 -18.88
C ASN A 253 -2.60 16.83 -18.94
N ASP A 254 -2.06 17.22 -20.09
CA ASP A 254 -1.57 18.57 -20.36
C ASP A 254 -1.72 18.94 -21.84
N ASP A 255 -1.41 20.19 -22.19
CA ASP A 255 -1.39 20.71 -23.57
C ASP A 255 0.02 21.07 -24.08
N VAL A 256 0.94 21.43 -23.19
CA VAL A 256 2.37 21.67 -23.51
C VAL A 256 3.23 20.74 -22.65
N PHE A 257 4.16 20.01 -23.27
CA PHE A 257 4.96 19.00 -22.57
C PHE A 257 6.43 19.40 -22.38
N THR A 258 6.93 20.35 -23.16
CA THR A 258 8.35 20.70 -23.18
C THR A 258 8.81 21.51 -21.95
N ASP A 259 7.89 22.14 -21.25
CA ASP A 259 8.11 22.89 -20.01
C ASP A 259 7.80 22.07 -18.75
N ASN A 260 7.34 20.83 -18.93
CA ASN A 260 6.98 19.96 -17.83
C ASN A 260 8.20 19.32 -17.16
N GLY A 261 8.01 18.91 -15.91
CA GLY A 261 9.01 18.18 -15.13
C GLY A 261 8.38 17.05 -14.32
N GLY A 262 9.21 16.17 -13.78
CA GLY A 262 8.76 15.03 -12.98
C GLY A 262 8.15 13.90 -13.80
N GLU A 263 7.66 12.89 -13.09
CA GLU A 263 7.14 11.65 -13.64
C GLU A 263 6.22 10.93 -12.66
N PHE A 264 5.34 10.09 -13.20
CA PHE A 264 4.61 9.10 -12.41
C PHE A 264 5.22 7.72 -12.57
N THR A 265 5.31 6.97 -11.47
CA THR A 265 5.56 5.54 -11.51
C THR A 265 4.22 4.82 -11.46
N VAL A 266 3.91 4.04 -12.51
CA VAL A 266 2.63 3.34 -12.65
C VAL A 266 2.86 1.85 -12.80
N THR A 267 2.36 1.07 -11.85
CA THR A 267 2.28 -0.39 -11.97
C THR A 267 0.90 -0.78 -12.45
N LEU A 268 0.86 -1.53 -13.55
CA LEU A 268 -0.35 -2.03 -14.18
C LEU A 268 -0.44 -3.54 -14.02
N SER A 269 -1.65 -4.06 -13.77
CA SER A 269 -1.92 -5.50 -13.88
C SER A 269 -3.12 -5.72 -14.79
N ALA A 270 -2.91 -6.43 -15.89
CA ALA A 270 -3.95 -6.81 -16.84
C ALA A 270 -4.28 -8.32 -16.71
N PRO A 271 -5.52 -8.72 -17.03
CA PRO A 271 -5.90 -10.12 -17.02
C PRO A 271 -4.99 -10.98 -17.90
N ALA A 272 -4.73 -12.19 -17.44
CA ALA A 272 -3.85 -13.13 -18.11
C ALA A 272 -4.37 -13.53 -19.48
N ARG A 273 -3.45 -13.74 -20.42
CA ARG A 273 -3.84 -14.31 -21.71
C ARG A 273 -2.90 -15.38 -22.22
N ALA A 274 -3.52 -16.44 -22.72
CA ALA A 274 -2.89 -17.35 -23.66
C ALA A 274 -2.57 -16.58 -24.95
N ALA A 275 -1.36 -16.76 -25.47
CA ALA A 275 -1.01 -16.28 -26.79
C ALA A 275 -1.97 -16.90 -27.83
N VAL A 276 -2.50 -16.08 -28.74
CA VAL A 276 -3.16 -16.61 -29.93
C VAL A 276 -2.04 -17.26 -30.77
N PRO A 277 -2.10 -18.57 -31.07
CA PRO A 277 -1.10 -19.18 -31.93
C PRO A 277 -1.17 -18.47 -33.28
N ARG A 278 -0.04 -17.91 -33.71
CA ARG A 278 0.09 -17.40 -35.07
C ARG A 278 -0.10 -18.59 -36.01
N ARG A 279 -1.13 -18.53 -36.86
CA ARG A 279 -1.29 -19.41 -38.01
C ARG A 279 -0.44 -18.89 -39.15
#